data_AF-A0A090I0Q5-F1
#
_entry.id   AF-A0A090I0Q5-F1
#
_cell.length_a   1.000
_cell.length_b   1.000
_cell.length_c   1.000
_cell.angle_alpha   90.00
_cell.angle_beta   90.00
_cell.angle_gamma   90.00
#
_symmetry.space_group_name_H-M   'P 1'
#
loop_
_entity.id
_entity.type
_entity.pdbx_description
1 polymer ?
#
loop_
_entity_poly.entity_id
_entity_poly.type
_entity_poly.pdbx_seq_one_letter_code
_entity_poly.pdbx_strand_id
1 'polypeptide(L)'
;MNLKTIRIILTAASGLGTVLWVSGMILANIYLVAAALLMLVVIIPVAYSNRNNMKEIFQGKDAAIVDDERTQMINERASNMTMGVYLAAMLYIAVIIVTMRNVYPQYTVVGYAIFLSLIFALVLYAFARWYYTRKY
;
A
#
# COMPACT_ATOMS: atom_id res chain seq x y z
N MET A 1 -6.13 -23.60 1.22
CA MET A 1 -4.92 -23.39 2.08
C MET A 1 -5.39 -22.87 3.43
N ASN A 2 -4.79 -23.28 4.54
CA ASN A 2 -5.19 -22.81 5.87
C ASN A 2 -4.97 -21.28 6.00
N LEU A 3 -5.90 -20.54 6.62
CA LEU A 3 -5.82 -19.09 6.84
C LEU A 3 -4.50 -18.67 7.52
N LYS A 4 -4.01 -19.50 8.47
CA LYS A 4 -2.72 -19.26 9.15
C LYS A 4 -1.55 -19.31 8.18
N THR A 5 -1.57 -20.24 7.23
CA THR A 5 -0.54 -20.37 6.19
C THR A 5 -0.61 -19.21 5.19
N ILE A 6 -1.82 -18.79 4.80
CA ILE A 6 -2.03 -17.62 3.93
C ILE A 6 -1.46 -16.36 4.56
N ARG A 7 -1.73 -16.13 5.86
CA ARG A 7 -1.18 -14.99 6.61
C ARG A 7 0.34 -14.97 6.53
N ILE A 8 0.99 -16.09 6.86
CA ILE A 8 2.46 -16.20 6.84
C ILE A 8 3.01 -15.89 5.46
N ILE A 9 2.42 -16.45 4.40
CA ILE A 9 2.87 -16.23 3.03
C ILE A 9 2.72 -14.76 2.63
N LEU A 10 1.56 -14.14 2.89
CA LEU A 10 1.32 -12.74 2.55
C LEU A 10 2.27 -11.80 3.31
N THR A 11 2.47 -12.02 4.62
CA THR A 11 3.37 -11.19 5.43
C THR A 11 4.83 -11.37 5.03
N ALA A 12 5.27 -12.62 4.76
CA ALA A 12 6.63 -12.88 4.30
C ALA A 12 6.88 -12.25 2.91
N ALA A 13 5.94 -12.43 1.97
CA ALA A 13 6.06 -11.89 0.62
C ALA A 13 6.03 -10.35 0.62
N SER A 14 5.19 -9.71 1.44
CA SER A 14 5.17 -8.25 1.55
C SER A 14 6.44 -7.71 2.22
N GLY A 15 6.96 -8.41 3.24
CA GLY A 15 8.22 -8.08 3.88
C GLY A 15 9.40 -8.16 2.91
N LEU A 16 9.51 -9.26 2.17
CA LEU A 16 10.53 -9.44 1.13
C LEU A 16 10.40 -8.38 0.03
N GLY A 17 9.17 -8.09 -0.43
CA GLY A 17 8.93 -7.02 -1.40
C GLY A 17 9.44 -5.68 -0.91
N THR A 18 9.20 -5.38 0.36
CA THR A 18 9.68 -4.15 1.00
C THR A 18 11.20 -4.06 1.02
N VAL A 19 11.86 -5.13 1.44
CA VAL A 19 13.33 -5.19 1.43
C VAL A 19 13.87 -4.98 0.02
N LEU A 20 13.30 -5.64 -0.99
CA LEU A 20 13.78 -5.52 -2.36
C LEU A 20 13.66 -4.12 -2.94
N TRP A 21 12.51 -3.45 -2.80
CA TRP A 21 12.37 -2.11 -3.38
C TRP A 21 13.18 -1.07 -2.61
N VAL A 22 13.30 -1.20 -1.27
CA VAL A 22 14.15 -0.31 -0.45
C VAL A 22 15.63 -0.51 -0.79
N SER A 23 16.12 -1.75 -0.83
CA SER A 23 17.50 -2.05 -1.22
C SER A 23 17.78 -1.63 -2.66
N GLY A 24 16.83 -1.83 -3.58
CA GLY A 24 16.90 -1.35 -4.96
C GLY A 24 17.09 0.16 -5.03
N MET A 25 16.29 0.92 -4.28
CA MET A 25 16.47 2.37 -4.19
C MET A 25 17.84 2.76 -3.63
N ILE A 26 18.26 2.18 -2.51
CA ILE A 26 19.53 2.53 -1.86
C ILE A 26 20.69 2.27 -2.81
N LEU A 27 20.74 1.09 -3.42
CA LEU A 27 21.80 0.66 -4.33
C LEU A 27 21.67 1.23 -5.75
N ALA A 28 20.62 2.00 -6.04
CA ALA A 28 20.28 2.45 -7.40
C ALA A 28 20.20 1.30 -8.43
N ASN A 29 19.65 0.16 -8.01
CA ASN A 29 19.54 -1.04 -8.83
C ASN A 29 18.07 -1.33 -9.19
N ILE A 30 17.73 -1.08 -10.45
CA ILE A 30 16.36 -1.25 -10.97
C ILE A 30 15.90 -2.71 -11.00
N TYR A 31 16.82 -3.67 -11.12
CA TYR A 31 16.46 -5.10 -11.17
C TYR A 31 15.88 -5.58 -9.83
N LEU A 32 16.35 -5.02 -8.70
CA LEU A 32 15.79 -5.32 -7.38
C LEU A 32 14.37 -4.76 -7.24
N VAL A 33 14.11 -3.56 -7.75
CA VAL A 33 12.76 -2.97 -7.77
C VAL A 33 11.84 -3.75 -8.71
N ALA A 34 12.33 -4.19 -9.87
CA ALA A 34 11.57 -5.02 -10.80
C ALA A 34 11.18 -6.37 -10.16
N ALA A 35 12.09 -6.99 -9.40
CA ALA A 35 11.78 -8.21 -8.64
C ALA A 35 10.69 -7.96 -7.57
N ALA A 36 10.71 -6.80 -6.90
CA ALA A 36 9.64 -6.41 -5.97
C ALA A 36 8.28 -6.26 -6.67
N LEU A 37 8.25 -5.66 -7.87
CA LEU A 37 7.04 -5.53 -8.68
C LEU A 37 6.49 -6.90 -9.13
N LEU A 38 7.36 -7.84 -9.51
CA LEU A 38 6.95 -9.21 -9.86
C LEU A 38 6.28 -9.91 -8.67
N MET A 39 6.75 -9.68 -7.44
CA MET A 39 6.08 -10.22 -6.26
C MET A 39 4.69 -9.62 -6.05
N LEU A 40 4.45 -8.35 -6.40
CA LEU A 40 3.09 -7.79 -6.35
C LEU A 40 2.13 -8.50 -7.29
N VAL A 41 2.59 -8.91 -8.48
CA VAL A 41 1.76 -9.69 -9.42
C VAL A 41 1.29 -11.01 -8.81
N VAL A 42 2.05 -11.58 -7.87
CA VAL A 42 1.67 -12.79 -7.13
C VAL A 42 0.82 -12.46 -5.90
N ILE A 43 1.18 -11.41 -5.15
CA ILE A 43 0.48 -11.03 -3.90
C ILE A 43 -0.94 -10.55 -4.18
N ILE A 44 -1.14 -9.74 -5.23
CA ILE A 44 -2.44 -9.11 -5.53
C ILE A 44 -3.55 -10.17 -5.78
N PRO A 45 -3.37 -11.17 -6.65
CA PRO A 45 -4.36 -12.23 -6.84
C PRO A 45 -4.65 -13.03 -5.57
N VAL A 46 -3.62 -13.35 -4.79
CA VAL A 46 -3.78 -14.11 -3.54
C VAL A 46 -4.57 -13.30 -2.51
N ALA A 47 -4.25 -12.01 -2.37
CA ALA A 47 -4.98 -11.09 -1.50
C ALA A 47 -6.43 -10.91 -1.97
N TYR A 48 -6.64 -10.74 -3.28
CA TYR A 48 -7.96 -10.55 -3.88
C TYR A 48 -8.86 -11.79 -3.74
N SER A 49 -8.31 -12.99 -3.97
CA SER A 49 -9.02 -14.25 -3.80
C SER A 49 -9.46 -14.50 -2.36
N ASN A 50 -8.74 -13.93 -1.39
CA ASN A 50 -9.02 -14.07 0.03
C ASN A 50 -9.63 -12.79 0.64
N ARG A 51 -10.13 -11.86 -0.19
CA ARG A 51 -10.59 -10.53 0.26
C ARG A 51 -11.64 -10.57 1.37
N ASN A 52 -12.54 -11.55 1.32
CA ASN A 52 -13.64 -11.69 2.30
C ASN A 52 -13.12 -12.19 3.65
N ASN A 53 -12.02 -12.94 3.65
CA ASN A 53 -11.41 -13.52 4.85
C ASN A 53 -10.24 -12.66 5.35
N MET A 54 -9.90 -11.54 4.70
CA MET A 54 -8.79 -10.65 5.09
C MET A 54 -8.90 -10.21 6.54
N LYS A 55 -10.12 -9.93 7.03
CA LYS A 55 -10.36 -9.59 8.44
C LYS A 55 -9.92 -10.74 9.34
N GLU A 56 -10.39 -11.96 9.16
CA GLU A 56 -9.96 -13.12 9.96
C GLU A 56 -8.46 -13.45 9.82
N ILE A 57 -7.86 -13.19 8.66
CA ILE A 57 -6.45 -13.44 8.39
C ILE A 57 -5.55 -12.52 9.22
N PHE A 58 -5.95 -11.25 9.41
CA PHE A 58 -5.10 -10.22 10.02
C PHE A 58 -5.61 -9.67 11.36
N GLN A 59 -6.91 -9.73 11.64
CA GLN A 59 -7.57 -9.33 12.88
C GLN A 59 -8.14 -10.59 13.53
N GLY A 60 -7.67 -10.93 14.73
CA GLY A 60 -8.08 -12.15 15.45
C GLY A 60 -9.58 -12.20 15.80
N LYS A 61 -10.00 -13.33 16.39
CA LYS A 61 -11.40 -13.73 16.67
C LYS A 61 -12.28 -12.72 17.44
N ASP A 62 -11.73 -11.66 18.03
CA ASP A 62 -12.43 -10.72 18.90
C ASP A 62 -13.06 -9.51 18.18
N ALA A 63 -12.92 -9.40 16.86
CA ALA A 63 -13.55 -8.31 16.09
C ALA A 63 -15.00 -8.66 15.71
N ALA A 64 -15.86 -8.89 16.70
CA ALA A 64 -17.30 -8.92 16.49
C ALA A 64 -17.76 -7.48 16.16
N ILE A 65 -18.15 -7.24 14.92
CA ILE A 65 -18.70 -5.95 14.52
C ILE A 65 -20.13 -6.18 14.02
N VAL A 66 -21.08 -5.76 14.84
CA VAL A 66 -22.46 -5.49 14.45
C VAL A 66 -22.45 -4.09 13.84
N ASP A 67 -22.41 -4.00 12.51
CA ASP A 67 -22.47 -2.72 11.79
C ASP A 67 -23.82 -2.59 11.08
N ASP A 68 -24.68 -1.70 11.57
CA ASP A 68 -25.84 -1.21 10.84
C ASP A 68 -25.87 0.33 10.81
N GLU A 69 -25.07 0.94 9.93
CA GLU A 69 -25.21 2.32 9.46
C GLU A 69 -24.74 2.42 7.97
N ARG A 70 -25.63 2.00 7.06
CA ARG A 70 -25.26 1.48 5.73
C ARG A 70 -24.75 2.49 4.69
N THR A 71 -24.91 3.80 4.86
CA THR A 71 -24.61 4.76 3.76
C THR A 71 -23.34 5.58 4.00
N GLN A 72 -23.06 5.98 5.26
CA GLN A 72 -21.88 6.78 5.61
C GLN A 72 -20.60 5.92 5.61
N MET A 73 -20.70 4.66 6.07
CA MET A 73 -19.61 3.67 6.01
C MET A 73 -19.17 3.31 4.58
N ILE A 74 -20.07 3.31 3.59
CA ILE A 74 -19.70 2.94 2.22
C ILE A 74 -18.78 3.99 1.61
N ASN A 75 -19.07 5.28 1.82
CA ASN A 75 -18.25 6.37 1.30
C ASN A 75 -16.88 6.43 1.99
N GLU A 76 -16.83 6.27 3.32
CA GLU A 76 -15.55 6.16 4.04
C GLU A 76 -14.74 4.96 3.57
N ARG A 77 -15.37 3.79 3.40
CA ARG A 77 -14.67 2.59 2.95
C ARG A 77 -14.11 2.73 1.53
N ALA A 78 -14.89 3.32 0.62
CA ALA A 78 -14.46 3.58 -0.76
C ALA A 78 -13.33 4.61 -0.81
N SER A 79 -13.41 5.67 -0.01
CA SER A 79 -12.37 6.69 0.13
C SER A 79 -11.06 6.09 0.65
N ASN A 80 -11.12 5.28 1.71
CA ASN A 80 -9.94 4.64 2.31
C ASN A 80 -9.25 3.68 1.33
N MET A 81 -10.03 2.89 0.60
CA MET A 81 -9.50 1.97 -0.40
C MET A 81 -8.86 2.72 -1.57
N THR A 82 -9.52 3.78 -2.06
CA THR A 82 -9.00 4.61 -3.16
C THR A 82 -7.70 5.29 -2.76
N MET A 83 -7.65 5.88 -1.57
CA MET A 83 -6.44 6.51 -1.02
C MET A 83 -5.30 5.49 -0.91
N GLY A 84 -5.57 4.29 -0.40
CA GLY A 84 -4.57 3.23 -0.28
C GLY A 84 -4.00 2.81 -1.64
N VAL A 85 -4.86 2.61 -2.65
CA VAL A 85 -4.43 2.24 -4.01
C VAL A 85 -3.63 3.37 -4.66
N TYR A 86 -4.10 4.62 -4.56
CA TYR A 86 -3.40 5.80 -5.08
C TYR A 86 -2.00 5.92 -4.49
N LEU A 87 -1.88 5.84 -3.15
CA LEU A 87 -0.61 5.91 -2.46
C LEU A 87 0.34 4.81 -2.91
N ALA A 88 -0.14 3.56 -2.97
CA ALA A 88 0.68 2.43 -3.39
C ALA A 88 1.19 2.59 -4.84
N ALA A 89 0.32 2.97 -5.77
CA ALA A 89 0.69 3.14 -7.18
C ALA A 89 1.73 4.26 -7.35
N MET A 90 1.47 5.44 -6.78
CA MET A 90 2.36 6.58 -6.88
C MET A 90 3.68 6.35 -6.15
N LEU A 91 3.67 5.61 -5.03
CA LEU A 91 4.88 5.22 -4.32
C LEU A 91 5.81 4.41 -5.23
N TYR A 92 5.29 3.39 -5.91
CA TYR A 92 6.10 2.58 -6.82
C TYR A 92 6.63 3.39 -8.01
N ILE A 93 5.84 4.34 -8.54
CA ILE A 93 6.32 5.25 -9.59
C ILE A 93 7.51 6.08 -9.06
N ALA A 94 7.40 6.67 -7.87
CA ALA A 94 8.48 7.45 -7.26
C ALA A 94 9.74 6.60 -7.02
N VAL A 95 9.56 5.39 -6.47
CA VAL A 95 10.62 4.40 -6.24
C VAL A 95 11.38 4.09 -7.53
N ILE A 96 10.67 3.81 -8.64
CA ILE A 96 11.27 3.51 -9.94
C ILE A 96 12.10 4.70 -10.42
N ILE A 97 11.52 5.90 -10.43
CA ILE A 97 12.19 7.11 -10.92
C ILE A 97 13.48 7.39 -10.12
N VAL A 98 13.41 7.34 -8.78
CA VAL A 98 14.57 7.61 -7.91
C VAL A 98 15.63 6.50 -8.00
N THR A 99 15.22 5.26 -8.22
CA THR A 99 16.16 4.14 -8.40
C THR A 99 16.98 4.31 -9.67
N MET A 100 16.38 4.86 -10.73
CA MET A 100 17.05 5.09 -12.01
C MET A 100 17.95 6.33 -12.02
N ARG A 101 18.21 6.98 -10.88
CA ARG A 101 19.02 8.21 -10.80
C ARG A 101 20.42 8.13 -11.43
N ASN A 102 21.02 6.94 -11.50
CA ASN A 102 22.34 6.75 -12.12
C ASN A 102 22.28 6.73 -13.65
N VAL A 103 21.11 6.43 -14.23
CA VAL A 103 20.89 6.33 -15.69
C VAL A 103 20.15 7.58 -16.21
N TYR A 104 19.15 8.06 -15.48
CA TYR A 104 18.34 9.22 -15.82
C TYR A 104 18.28 10.25 -14.67
N PRO A 105 19.41 10.89 -14.33
CA PRO A 105 19.50 11.80 -13.18
C PRO A 105 18.54 12.98 -13.26
N GLN A 106 18.20 13.45 -14.47
CA GLN A 106 17.29 14.58 -14.69
C GLN A 106 15.88 14.38 -14.13
N TYR A 107 15.41 13.13 -13.98
CA TYR A 107 14.08 12.84 -13.44
C TYR A 107 14.06 12.64 -11.93
N THR A 108 15.22 12.62 -11.26
CA THR A 108 15.30 12.36 -9.82
C THR A 108 14.48 13.36 -9.01
N VAL A 109 14.47 14.63 -9.41
CA VAL A 109 13.68 15.69 -8.78
C VAL A 109 12.18 15.39 -8.85
N VAL A 110 11.69 14.83 -9.97
CA VAL A 110 10.28 14.42 -10.13
C VAL A 110 9.95 13.31 -9.14
N GLY A 111 10.83 12.32 -8.99
CA GLY A 111 10.66 11.25 -8.01
C GLY A 111 10.53 11.76 -6.58
N TYR A 112 11.39 12.71 -6.17
CA TYR A 112 11.29 13.33 -4.85
C TYR A 112 10.04 14.21 -4.68
N ALA A 113 9.62 14.92 -5.73
CA ALA A 113 8.39 15.69 -5.72
C ALA A 113 7.16 14.79 -5.51
N ILE A 114 7.15 13.58 -6.11
CA ILE A 114 6.09 12.59 -5.86
C ILE A 114 6.13 12.10 -4.41
N PHE A 115 7.30 11.78 -3.85
CA PHE A 115 7.37 11.40 -2.42
C PHE A 115 6.81 12.48 -1.49
N LEU A 116 7.16 13.75 -1.73
CA LEU A 116 6.63 14.88 -0.96
C LEU A 116 5.12 15.04 -1.14
N SER A 117 4.60 14.88 -2.36
CA SER A 117 3.16 14.98 -2.60
C SER A 117 2.38 13.85 -1.94
N LEU A 118 2.95 12.64 -1.83
CA LEU A 118 2.33 11.52 -1.10
C LEU A 118 2.26 11.77 0.40
N ILE A 119 3.34 12.32 0.99
CA ILE A 119 3.34 12.73 2.40
C ILE A 119 2.27 13.81 2.62
N PHE A 120 2.21 14.81 1.74
CA PHE A 120 1.21 15.87 1.83
C PHE A 120 -0.22 15.32 1.69
N ALA A 121 -0.45 14.40 0.76
CA ALA A 121 -1.75 13.75 0.58
C ALA A 121 -2.16 12.95 1.83
N LEU A 122 -1.22 12.24 2.47
CA LEU A 122 -1.47 11.54 3.73
C LEU A 122 -1.85 12.51 4.85
N VAL A 123 -1.15 13.64 4.96
CA VAL A 123 -1.46 14.69 5.93
C VAL A 123 -2.86 15.24 5.70
N LEU A 124 -3.19 15.64 4.46
CA LEU A 124 -4.53 16.14 4.11
C LEU A 124 -5.62 15.11 4.41
N TYR A 125 -5.40 13.85 4.04
CA TYR A 125 -6.35 12.77 4.31
C TYR A 125 -6.55 12.55 5.82
N ALA A 126 -5.48 12.59 6.62
CA ALA A 126 -5.56 12.48 8.08
C ALA A 126 -6.34 13.65 8.70
N PHE A 127 -6.07 14.89 8.25
CA PHE A 127 -6.80 16.08 8.71
C PHE A 127 -8.28 16.05 8.32
N ALA A 128 -8.58 15.69 7.07
CA ALA A 128 -9.94 15.57 6.58
C ALA A 128 -10.71 14.54 7.42
N ARG A 129 -10.13 13.35 7.62
CA ARG A 129 -10.75 12.30 8.45
C ARG A 129 -10.97 12.79 9.88
N TRP A 130 -9.96 13.37 10.51
CA TRP A 130 -10.08 13.92 11.87
C TRP A 130 -11.18 14.96 12.00
N TYR A 131 -11.32 15.87 11.03
CA TYR A 131 -12.38 16.87 10.99
C TYR A 131 -13.77 16.23 10.85
N TYR A 132 -13.93 15.31 9.90
CA TYR A 132 -15.22 14.67 9.64
C TYR A 132 -15.68 13.81 10.82
N THR A 133 -14.80 13.00 11.42
CA THR A 133 -15.12 12.17 12.59
C THR A 133 -15.44 12.97 13.85
N ARG A 134 -15.00 14.25 13.94
CA ARG A 134 -15.35 15.11 15.08
C ARG A 134 -16.65 15.88 14.89
N LYS A 135 -17.04 16.14 13.65
CA LYS A 135 -18.18 17.00 13.31
C LYS A 135 -19.46 16.22 13.05
N TYR A 136 -19.33 15.00 12.55
CA TYR A 136 -20.40 14.06 12.24
C TYR A 136 -20.14 12.76 12.99
#